data_AF-A0A3M7PP10-F1
#
_entry.id   AF-A0A3M7PP10-F1
#
_cell.length_a   1.000
_cell.length_b   1.000
_cell.length_c   1.000
_cell.angle_alpha   90.00
_cell.angle_beta   90.00
_cell.angle_gamma   90.00
#
_symmetry.space_group_name_H-M   'P 1'
#
loop_
_entity.id
_entity.type
_entity.pdbx_description
1 polymer ?
#
loop_
_entity_poly.entity_id
_entity_poly.type
_entity_poly.pdbx_seq_one_letter_code
_entity_poly.pdbx_strand_id
1 'polypeptide(L)'
;MEQEEEPKESVHSDLELEASNNQKPVSSPNNCIFFYGVTYLGCASVNAPKSENEINRVITTLNEQGKVFVEITMSVPQTIEEKIVLLDAQEAIIAQ
;
A
#
# COMPACT_ATOMS: atom_id res chain seq x y z
N MET A 1 -11.51 -27.84 55.76
CA MET A 1 -12.00 -27.62 54.39
C MET A 1 -11.28 -26.41 53.88
N GLU A 2 -10.10 -26.67 53.34
CA GLU A 2 -9.30 -25.74 52.57
C GLU A 2 -10.09 -25.45 51.29
N GLN A 3 -10.29 -24.17 50.97
CA GLN A 3 -10.75 -23.76 49.65
C GLN A 3 -9.52 -23.24 48.93
N GLU A 4 -9.16 -23.94 47.85
CA GLU A 4 -8.05 -23.62 46.96
C GLU A 4 -8.28 -22.27 46.28
N GLU A 5 -7.23 -21.46 46.29
CA GLU A 5 -7.05 -20.22 45.53
C GLU A 5 -6.10 -20.53 44.36
N GLU A 6 -6.42 -20.02 43.15
CA GLU A 6 -5.53 -19.59 42.03
C GLU A 6 -6.26 -19.72 40.66
N PRO A 7 -5.87 -18.99 39.60
CA PRO A 7 -5.41 -17.60 39.55
C PRO A 7 -6.18 -16.76 38.50
N LYS A 8 -6.12 -15.43 38.63
CA LYS A 8 -6.64 -14.48 37.64
C LYS A 8 -5.69 -14.43 36.44
N GLU A 9 -6.16 -14.85 35.28
CA GLU A 9 -5.39 -14.77 34.04
C GLU A 9 -5.30 -13.31 33.58
N SER A 10 -4.08 -12.79 33.61
CA SER A 10 -3.66 -11.51 33.07
C SER A 10 -3.32 -11.65 31.59
N VAL A 11 -3.95 -10.87 30.71
CA VAL A 11 -3.30 -10.50 29.45
C VAL A 11 -3.45 -9.00 29.22
N HIS A 12 -2.27 -8.41 29.07
CA HIS A 12 -1.97 -7.00 28.95
C HIS A 12 -2.62 -6.35 27.72
N SER A 13 -2.95 -5.08 27.93
CA SER A 13 -3.12 -4.02 26.94
C SER A 13 -2.05 -4.02 25.86
N ASP A 14 -2.40 -3.53 24.66
CA ASP A 14 -1.67 -2.45 23.98
C ASP A 14 -2.49 -2.01 22.75
N LEU A 15 -3.53 -1.23 23.03
CA LEU A 15 -4.19 -0.34 22.07
C LEU A 15 -3.69 1.07 22.40
N GLU A 16 -2.53 1.45 21.87
CA GLU A 16 -2.05 2.83 21.94
C GLU A 16 -0.99 3.09 20.86
N LEU A 17 -1.41 3.71 19.76
CA LEU A 17 -0.53 4.48 18.89
C LEU A 17 -1.12 5.88 18.80
N GLU A 18 -0.87 6.66 19.86
CA GLU A 18 -1.13 8.10 19.89
C GLU A 18 -0.11 8.81 19.00
N ALA A 19 -0.51 9.19 17.79
CA ALA A 19 0.26 10.07 16.94
C ALA A 19 -0.02 11.54 17.32
N SER A 20 0.70 12.04 18.33
CA SER A 20 0.79 13.48 18.59
C SER A 20 1.74 14.13 17.57
N ASN A 21 1.19 14.72 16.51
CA ASN A 21 1.86 15.80 15.79
C ASN A 21 0.83 16.77 15.20
N ASN A 22 0.80 17.98 15.74
CA ASN A 22 0.06 19.12 15.21
C ASN A 22 0.68 19.59 13.87
N GLN A 23 0.32 18.92 12.78
CA GLN A 23 0.45 19.45 11.43
C GLN A 23 -0.96 19.48 10.82
N LYS A 24 -1.38 20.68 10.40
CA LYS A 24 -2.63 20.91 9.69
C LYS A 24 -2.79 19.81 8.62
N PRO A 25 -3.86 18.98 8.65
CA PRO A 25 -3.99 17.90 7.70
C PRO A 25 -4.16 18.54 6.32
N VAL A 26 -3.09 18.51 5.52
CA VAL A 26 -3.22 18.48 4.07
C VAL A 26 -4.18 17.34 3.83
N SER A 27 -5.38 17.64 3.32
CA SER A 27 -6.50 16.70 3.13
C SER A 27 -6.00 15.28 2.83
N SER A 28 -5.78 14.51 3.89
CA SER A 28 -5.34 13.14 3.77
C SER A 28 -6.57 12.40 3.31
N PRO A 29 -6.48 11.58 2.25
CA PRO A 29 -7.56 10.65 1.97
C PRO A 29 -7.59 9.69 3.16
N ASN A 30 -8.43 9.99 4.16
CA ASN A 30 -8.46 9.33 5.46
C ASN A 30 -8.83 7.83 5.38
N ASN A 31 -9.09 7.33 4.18
CA ASN A 31 -9.49 5.96 3.88
C ASN A 31 -8.56 5.26 2.88
N CYS A 32 -7.30 5.70 2.72
CA CYS A 32 -6.32 5.03 1.85
C CYS A 32 -5.32 4.17 2.63
N ILE A 33 -4.95 3.04 2.02
CA ILE A 33 -3.82 2.20 2.43
C ILE A 33 -2.63 2.56 1.53
N PHE A 34 -1.48 2.85 2.13
CA PHE A 34 -0.26 3.23 1.42
C PHE A 34 0.74 2.09 1.37
N PHE A 35 1.29 1.83 0.18
CA PHE A 35 2.40 0.91 -0.05
C PHE A 35 3.61 1.72 -0.50
N TYR A 36 4.63 1.78 0.36
CA TYR A 36 5.88 2.50 0.12
C TYR A 36 6.92 1.61 -0.53
N GLY A 37 7.85 2.20 -1.28
CA GLY A 37 8.98 1.48 -1.85
C GLY A 37 8.62 0.54 -3.00
N VAL A 38 7.47 0.78 -3.66
CA VAL A 38 7.03 -0.06 -4.78
C VAL A 38 7.79 0.34 -6.03
N THR A 39 8.33 -0.64 -6.76
CA THR A 39 9.00 -0.40 -8.03
C THR A 39 7.99 -0.29 -9.15
N TYR A 40 7.84 0.91 -9.72
CA TYR A 40 7.04 1.14 -10.90
C TYR A 40 7.84 0.81 -12.17
N LEU A 41 7.40 -0.23 -12.90
CA LEU A 41 8.04 -0.70 -14.14
C LEU A 41 7.58 0.07 -15.39
N GLY A 42 6.53 0.88 -15.28
CA GLY A 42 5.90 1.59 -16.39
C GLY A 42 4.51 1.08 -16.73
N CYS A 43 4.02 1.45 -17.91
CA CYS A 43 2.71 1.06 -18.43
C CYS A 43 2.83 0.43 -19.82
N ALA A 44 1.91 -0.47 -20.14
CA ALA A 44 1.86 -1.13 -21.44
C ALA A 44 0.42 -1.24 -21.94
N SER A 45 0.22 -1.01 -23.24
CA SER A 45 -1.07 -1.29 -23.89
C SER A 45 -1.18 -2.78 -24.19
N VAL A 46 -2.18 -3.44 -23.61
CA VAL A 46 -2.42 -4.87 -23.81
C VAL A 46 -3.55 -5.05 -24.82
N ASN A 47 -3.21 -5.59 -25.99
CA ASN A 47 -4.14 -5.81 -27.10
C ASN A 47 -4.59 -7.28 -27.21
N ALA A 48 -4.19 -8.14 -26.27
CA ALA A 48 -4.54 -9.56 -26.19
C ALA A 48 -5.53 -9.82 -25.04
N PRO A 49 -6.19 -11.00 -24.97
CA PRO A 49 -6.98 -11.38 -23.80
C PRO A 49 -6.15 -11.26 -22.52
N LYS A 50 -6.68 -10.55 -21.52
CA LYS A 50 -6.03 -10.41 -20.21
C LYS A 50 -5.95 -11.80 -19.56
N SER A 51 -4.76 -12.38 -19.59
CA SER A 51 -4.43 -13.67 -18.99
C SER A 51 -3.17 -13.52 -18.16
N GLU A 52 -2.98 -14.42 -17.18
CA GLU A 52 -1.77 -14.42 -16.35
C GLU A 52 -0.49 -14.55 -17.19
N ASN A 53 -0.50 -15.43 -18.21
CA ASN A 53 0.61 -15.58 -19.15
C ASN A 53 0.94 -14.28 -19.88
N GLU A 54 -0.09 -13.54 -20.31
CA GLU A 54 0.09 -12.25 -20.97
C GLU A 54 0.64 -11.19 -20.01
N ILE A 55 0.13 -11.14 -18.78
CA ILE A 55 0.60 -10.24 -17.73
C ILE A 55 2.08 -10.51 -17.43
N ASN A 56 2.46 -11.77 -17.24
CA ASN A 56 3.84 -12.18 -16.98
C ASN A 56 4.77 -11.79 -18.13
N ARG A 57 4.33 -11.98 -19.39
CA ARG A 57 5.10 -11.54 -20.57
C ARG A 57 5.34 -10.02 -20.58
N VAL A 58 4.31 -9.24 -20.27
CA VAL A 58 4.41 -7.77 -20.20
C VAL A 58 5.36 -7.35 -19.08
N ILE A 59 5.26 -7.95 -17.90
CA ILE A 59 6.16 -7.68 -16.77
C ILE A 59 7.62 -7.98 -17.13
N THR A 60 7.89 -9.16 -17.72
CA THR A 60 9.24 -9.51 -18.18
C THR A 60 9.78 -8.49 -19.18
N THR A 61 8.96 -8.12 -20.16
CA THR A 61 9.34 -7.15 -21.20
C THR A 61 9.67 -5.78 -20.61
N LEU A 62 8.84 -5.27 -19.68
CA LEU A 62 9.08 -3.99 -19.01
C LEU A 62 10.35 -4.01 -18.15
N ASN A 63 10.61 -5.13 -17.47
CA ASN A 63 11.84 -5.32 -16.69
C ASN A 63 13.10 -5.32 -17.58
N GLU A 64 13.06 -6.00 -18.73
CA GLU A 64 14.21 -6.06 -19.65
C GLU A 64 14.49 -4.72 -20.36
N GLN A 65 13.44 -3.95 -20.65
CA GLN A 65 13.54 -2.65 -21.32
C GLN A 65 13.86 -1.51 -20.35
N GLY A 66 13.53 -1.66 -19.07
CA GLY A 66 13.75 -0.68 -18.02
C GLY A 66 15.23 -0.43 -17.77
N LYS A 67 15.71 0.78 -18.09
CA LYS A 67 17.07 1.23 -17.74
C LYS A 67 17.15 1.87 -16.36
N VAL A 68 16.05 2.47 -15.92
CA VAL A 68 15.89 3.15 -14.63
C VAL A 68 14.48 2.83 -14.15
N PHE A 69 14.37 2.35 -12.93
CA PHE A 69 13.08 2.10 -12.28
C PHE A 69 12.76 3.22 -11.30
N VAL A 70 11.47 3.54 -11.18
CA VAL A 70 10.99 4.58 -10.28
C VAL A 70 10.44 3.92 -9.03
N GLU A 71 10.98 4.29 -7.87
CA GLU A 71 10.38 3.95 -6.59
C GLU A 71 9.20 4.89 -6.31
N ILE A 72 8.05 4.32 -5.93
CA ILE A 72 6.81 5.06 -5.74
C ILE A 72 6.15 4.74 -4.39
N THR A 73 5.20 5.61 -4.02
CA THR A 73 4.14 5.30 -3.05
C THR A 73 2.86 5.00 -3.82
N MET A 74 2.26 3.83 -3.58
CA MET A 74 0.95 3.46 -4.12
C MET A 74 -0.12 3.69 -3.06
N SER A 75 -1.07 4.58 -3.35
CA SER A 75 -2.25 4.85 -2.52
C SER A 75 -3.43 4.05 -3.04
N VAL A 76 -3.96 3.15 -2.21
CA VAL A 76 -5.12 2.31 -2.53
C VAL A 76 -6.30 2.73 -1.65
N PRO A 77 -7.40 3.23 -2.23
CA PRO A 77 -8.59 3.58 -1.45
C PRO A 77 -9.28 2.33 -0.89
N GLN A 78 -9.97 2.49 0.23
CA GLN A 78 -10.78 1.43 0.85
C GLN A 78 -12.16 1.24 0.19
N THR A 79 -12.51 2.10 -0.77
CA THR A 79 -13.77 2.02 -1.52
C THR A 79 -13.49 1.88 -3.02
N ILE A 80 -14.44 1.32 -3.77
CA ILE A 80 -14.25 1.00 -5.20
C ILE A 80 -14.51 2.20 -6.13
N GLU A 81 -15.10 3.26 -5.59
CA GLU A 81 -15.45 4.47 -6.33
C GLU A 81 -14.25 5.38 -6.58
N GLU A 82 -13.19 5.21 -5.78
CA GLU A 82 -11.95 5.96 -5.88
C GLU A 82 -10.89 5.17 -6.67
N LYS A 83 -9.89 5.88 -7.20
CA LYS A 83 -8.82 5.28 -8.00
C LYS A 83 -7.57 5.07 -7.17
N ILE A 84 -6.77 4.08 -7.59
CA ILE A 84 -5.41 3.91 -7.09
C ILE A 84 -4.55 5.05 -7.65
N VAL A 85 -3.75 5.68 -6.81
CA VAL A 85 -2.84 6.78 -7.21
C VAL A 85 -1.40 6.36 -6.98
N LEU A 86 -0.54 6.58 -7.97
CA LEU A 86 0.91 6.35 -7.86
C LEU A 86 1.63 7.68 -7.72
N LEU A 87 2.43 7.82 -6.67
CA LEU A 87 3.16 9.04 -6.30
C LEU A 87 4.67 8.78 -6.39
N ASP A 88 5.43 9.70 -6.96
CA ASP A 88 6.90 9.64 -6.91
C ASP A 88 7.46 10.11 -5.56
N ALA A 89 8.80 10.15 -5.45
CA ALA A 89 9.50 10.57 -4.24
C ALA A 89 9.29 12.06 -3.87
N GLN A 90 8.71 12.86 -4.77
CA GLN A 90 8.35 14.26 -4.53
C GLN A 90 6.84 14.41 -4.27
N GLU A 91 6.12 13.30 -4.05
CA GLU A 91 4.66 13.25 -3.88
C GLU A 91 3.90 13.77 -5.11
N ALA A 92 4.52 13.74 -6.29
CA ALA A 92 3.85 14.07 -7.54
C ALA A 92 3.12 12.85 -8.12
N ILE A 93 1.89 13.05 -8.59
CA ILE A 93 1.10 11.98 -9.22
C ILE A 93 1.71 11.62 -10.57
N ILE A 94 2.09 10.35 -10.73
CA ILE A 94 2.65 9.83 -11.99
C ILE A 94 1.68 8.91 -12.75
N ALA A 95 0.68 8.34 -12.08
CA ALA A 95 -0.39 7.54 -12.70
C ALA A 95 -1.63 7.42 -11.78
N GLN A 96 -2.80 7.18 -12.39
CA GLN A 96 -4.12 6.99 -11.75
C GLN A 96 -5.09 6.19 -12.62
#